data_AF-A0A285ULK3-F1
#
_entry.id   AF-A0A285ULK3-F1
#
_cell.length_a   1.000
_cell.length_b   1.000
_cell.length_c   1.000
_cell.angle_alpha   90.00
_cell.angle_beta   90.00
_cell.angle_gamma   90.00
#
_symmetry.space_group_name_H-M   'P 1'
#
loop_
_entity.id
_entity.type
_entity.pdbx_description
1 polymer ?
#
loop_
_entity_poly.entity_id
_entity_poly.type
_entity_poly.pdbx_seq_one_letter_code
_entity_poly.pdbx_strand_id
1 'polypeptide(L)'
;MNCNDDGKGYNRKVHINEFKKLWNIKRIHMLFYSNTYIAVKPQLRIGVINKMTIFLELLRIVLILIILFALGWGIIGNFYALNTVNESHYWLGTIAILLLIFVLYRNKLQFSGWYKGKEVVKLPKNVTITLIISSLLFILLPLFTRGDDHEQIARVIHNNWNSVYIEHIEVIEDNKSVAFFHTADGEEREVYLEKSLFSWKNIRDLTFIREGITKPIHLSFSNSPYTNEEDIHLVLLRVFDKEIDRVEIVKEGETIHKYQLRSKDSEEKFGLFRTEIDDIYEAEFIAYNSAGAIVFNDQPLPVN
;
A
#
# COMPACT_ATOMS: atom_id res chain seq x y z
N MET A 1 9.57 17.24 72.57
CA MET A 1 10.02 16.98 71.19
C MET A 1 9.36 15.69 70.75
N ASN A 2 8.47 15.76 69.76
CA ASN A 2 7.79 14.59 69.22
C ASN A 2 8.00 14.66 67.71
N CYS A 3 8.79 13.75 67.17
CA CYS A 3 9.15 13.71 65.75
C CYS A 3 8.31 12.62 65.09
N ASN A 4 7.24 13.01 64.40
CA ASN A 4 6.60 12.15 63.39
C ASN A 4 7.03 12.65 62.01
N ASP A 5 7.61 11.73 61.25
CA ASP A 5 8.46 11.95 60.08
C ASP A 5 7.66 11.75 58.79
N ASP A 6 6.68 12.62 58.54
CA ASP A 6 5.75 12.47 57.41
C ASP A 6 6.00 13.48 56.27
N GLY A 7 7.20 14.09 56.19
CA GLY A 7 7.56 15.00 55.10
C GLY A 7 6.69 16.28 54.99
N LYS A 8 5.87 16.55 56.02
CA LYS A 8 5.03 17.76 56.10
C LYS A 8 5.74 18.78 56.98
N GLY A 9 6.27 19.82 56.33
CA GLY A 9 6.72 21.11 56.87
C GLY A 9 7.16 21.16 58.34
N TYR A 10 8.45 21.39 58.56
CA TYR A 10 9.00 21.61 59.90
C TYR A 10 8.40 22.87 60.56
N ASN A 11 7.43 22.68 61.44
CA ASN A 11 6.93 23.73 62.31
C ASN A 11 7.80 23.79 63.57
N ARG A 12 8.93 24.49 63.48
CA ARG A 12 9.75 24.86 64.66
C ARG A 12 9.45 26.31 65.02
N LYS A 13 9.20 26.58 66.31
CA LYS A 13 9.25 27.95 66.84
C LYS A 13 10.70 28.42 66.77
N VAL A 14 11.00 29.35 65.88
CA VAL A 14 12.33 29.94 65.71
C VAL A 14 12.30 31.35 66.30
N HIS A 15 13.31 31.70 67.08
CA HIS A 15 13.41 33.06 67.62
C HIS A 15 13.60 34.05 66.47
N ILE A 16 13.00 35.25 66.55
CA ILE A 16 12.99 36.20 65.43
C ILE A 16 14.40 36.59 64.93
N ASN A 17 15.39 36.58 65.81
CA ASN A 17 16.79 36.86 65.47
C ASN A 17 17.43 35.70 64.68
N GLU A 18 17.14 34.46 65.05
CA GLU A 18 17.58 33.27 64.30
C GLU A 18 16.90 33.23 62.93
N PHE A 19 15.61 33.58 62.86
CA PHE A 19 14.90 33.74 61.59
C PHE A 19 15.53 34.81 60.69
N LYS A 20 15.81 36.01 61.21
CA LYS A 20 16.50 37.07 60.45
C LYS A 20 17.86 36.62 59.92
N LYS A 21 18.61 35.85 60.70
CA LYS A 21 19.92 35.32 60.32
C LYS A 21 19.82 34.25 59.22
N LEU A 22 18.90 33.31 59.37
CA LEU A 22 18.69 32.23 58.38
C LEU A 22 18.26 32.76 57.01
N TRP A 23 17.51 33.87 56.98
CA TRP A 23 16.94 34.43 55.75
C TRP A 23 17.57 35.76 55.31
N ASN A 24 18.66 36.20 55.96
CA ASN A 24 19.38 37.45 55.67
C ASN A 24 18.47 38.70 55.61
N ILE A 25 17.50 38.81 56.53
CA ILE A 25 16.52 39.91 56.54
C ILE A 25 17.03 41.03 57.46
N LYS A 26 17.30 42.21 56.88
CA LYS A 26 17.85 43.36 57.61
C LYS A 26 16.82 44.14 58.45
N ARG A 27 15.55 44.21 58.04
CA ARG A 27 14.46 44.84 58.81
C ARG A 27 13.16 44.07 58.64
N ILE A 28 12.44 43.88 59.74
CA ILE A 28 11.09 43.33 59.76
C ILE A 28 10.24 44.35 60.53
N HIS A 29 9.28 44.96 59.85
CA HIS A 29 8.26 45.77 60.51
C HIS A 29 7.09 44.85 60.85
N MET A 30 6.89 44.60 62.15
CA MET A 30 5.69 43.93 62.66
C MET A 30 4.91 44.94 63.49
N LEU A 31 3.59 45.00 63.26
CA LEU A 31 2.67 45.76 64.09
C LEU A 31 2.51 45.03 65.43
N PHE A 32 2.50 45.77 66.54
CA PHE A 32 2.70 45.28 67.91
C PHE A 32 1.66 44.27 68.47
N TYR A 33 0.72 43.75 67.67
CA TYR A 33 -0.35 42.87 68.16
C TYR A 33 -0.78 41.75 67.21
N SER A 34 0.11 41.21 66.37
CA SER A 34 -0.25 40.12 65.46
C SER A 34 0.33 38.76 65.88
N ASN A 35 -0.53 37.85 66.35
CA ASN A 35 -0.23 36.40 66.49
C ASN A 35 -0.18 35.72 65.10
N THR A 36 0.59 36.27 64.17
CA THR A 36 0.64 35.79 62.78
C THR A 36 1.72 34.72 62.65
N TYR A 37 1.30 33.50 62.37
CA TYR A 37 2.20 32.41 62.00
C TYR A 37 2.74 32.67 60.59
N ILE A 38 4.05 32.94 60.47
CA ILE A 38 4.72 33.02 59.17
C ILE A 38 4.98 31.58 58.71
N ALA A 39 4.07 31.05 57.89
CA ALA A 39 4.32 29.81 57.17
C ALA A 39 5.26 30.11 56.00
N VAL A 40 6.56 29.93 56.20
CA VAL A 40 7.51 29.93 55.09
C VAL A 40 7.31 28.62 54.33
N LYS A 41 6.51 28.65 53.25
CA LYS A 41 6.67 27.64 52.21
C LYS A 41 8.11 27.80 51.72
N PRO A 42 8.98 26.77 51.81
CA PRO A 42 10.20 26.83 51.03
C PRO A 42 9.76 27.12 49.62
N GLN A 43 10.21 28.25 49.06
CA GLN A 43 10.34 28.31 47.62
C GLN A 43 11.28 27.15 47.32
N LEU A 44 10.69 25.99 46.98
CA LEU A 44 11.39 25.05 46.14
C LEU A 44 11.95 25.95 45.06
N ARG A 45 13.27 25.93 44.90
CA ARG A 45 13.87 26.23 43.62
C ARG A 45 13.12 25.35 42.60
N ILE A 46 12.02 25.88 42.07
CA ILE A 46 11.70 25.85 40.66
C ILE A 46 12.82 26.70 40.06
N GLY A 47 14.07 26.30 40.19
CA GLY A 47 14.54 25.10 39.52
C GLY A 47 14.81 25.69 38.17
N VAL A 48 15.93 26.42 38.12
CA VAL A 48 16.48 26.98 36.90
C VAL A 48 16.52 25.80 35.95
N ILE A 49 15.50 25.67 35.09
CA ILE A 49 15.58 24.78 33.97
C ILE A 49 16.65 25.43 33.12
N ASN A 50 17.88 24.95 33.24
CA ASN A 50 18.99 25.47 32.46
C ASN A 50 18.55 25.42 30.99
N LYS A 51 18.60 26.54 30.26
CA LYS A 51 18.30 26.56 28.82
C LYS A 51 19.00 25.42 28.06
N MET A 52 20.18 25.02 28.54
CA MET A 52 20.95 23.88 28.05
C MET A 52 20.24 22.52 28.16
N THR A 53 19.48 22.23 29.23
CA THR A 53 18.77 20.93 29.37
C THR A 53 17.55 20.84 28.47
N ILE A 54 16.81 21.94 28.27
CA ILE A 54 15.71 22.00 27.29
C ILE A 54 16.26 21.77 25.88
N PHE A 55 17.38 22.43 25.54
CA PHE A 55 18.03 22.26 24.24
C PHE A 55 18.47 20.81 24.00
N LEU A 56 19.12 20.17 24.98
CA LEU A 56 19.54 18.77 24.87
C LEU A 56 18.34 17.82 24.73
N GLU A 57 17.24 18.08 25.42
CA GLU A 57 16.04 17.25 25.29
C GLU A 57 15.38 17.43 23.91
N LEU A 58 15.33 18.65 23.38
CA LEU A 58 14.83 18.90 22.03
C LEU A 58 15.70 18.19 20.97
N LEU A 59 17.03 18.30 21.10
CA LEU A 59 17.97 17.61 20.22
C LEU A 59 17.75 16.09 20.26
N ARG A 60 17.57 15.52 21.45
CA ARG A 60 17.28 14.10 21.62
C ARG A 60 15.97 13.67 20.94
N ILE A 61 14.91 14.47 21.06
CA ILE A 61 13.63 14.19 20.38
C ILE A 61 13.83 14.17 18.87
N VAL A 62 14.56 15.16 18.32
CA VAL A 62 14.86 15.24 16.88
C VAL A 62 15.67 14.03 16.42
N LEU A 63 16.70 13.63 17.16
CA LEU A 63 17.51 12.44 16.84
C LEU A 63 16.67 11.15 16.86
N ILE A 64 15.85 10.96 17.89
CA ILE A 64 14.93 9.80 17.98
C ILE A 64 13.97 9.78 16.80
N LEU A 65 13.39 10.93 16.45
CA LEU A 65 12.45 11.05 15.34
C LEU A 65 13.13 10.65 14.02
N ILE A 66 14.30 11.20 13.71
CA ILE A 66 15.03 10.89 12.47
C ILE A 66 15.38 9.39 12.39
N ILE A 67 15.94 8.82 13.47
CA ILE A 67 16.37 7.42 13.49
C ILE A 67 15.17 6.47 13.33
N LEU A 68 14.12 6.66 14.12
CA LEU A 68 12.94 5.79 14.07
C LEU A 68 12.15 5.97 12.79
N PHE A 69 12.10 7.19 12.26
CA PHE A 69 11.44 7.46 10.98
C PHE A 69 12.18 6.76 9.84
N ALA A 70 13.51 6.87 9.78
CA ALA A 70 14.31 6.19 8.77
C ALA A 70 14.16 4.66 8.86
N LEU A 71 14.18 4.09 10.07
CA LEU A 71 13.95 2.66 10.27
C LEU A 71 12.53 2.23 9.88
N GLY A 72 11.52 2.99 10.32
CA GLY A 72 10.12 2.71 9.99
C GLY A 72 9.85 2.80 8.49
N TRP A 73 10.44 3.80 7.82
CA TRP A 73 10.34 3.98 6.38
C TRP A 73 11.04 2.86 5.61
N GLY A 74 12.22 2.41 6.05
CA GLY A 74 12.90 1.27 5.42
C GLY A 74 12.05 -0.01 5.42
N ILE A 75 11.32 -0.27 6.52
CA ILE A 75 10.44 -1.43 6.64
C ILE A 75 9.17 -1.25 5.78
N ILE A 76 8.45 -0.14 5.94
CA ILE A 76 7.18 0.10 5.25
C ILE A 76 7.39 0.32 3.75
N GLY A 77 8.44 1.03 3.35
CA GLY A 77 8.77 1.27 1.96
C GLY A 77 9.04 -0.04 1.21
N ASN A 78 9.80 -0.96 1.80
CA ASN A 78 10.01 -2.28 1.21
C ASN A 78 8.69 -3.09 1.15
N PHE A 79 7.89 -3.05 2.21
CA PHE A 79 6.58 -3.70 2.24
C PHE A 79 5.64 -3.17 1.14
N TYR A 80 5.58 -1.85 0.93
CA TYR A 80 4.78 -1.21 -0.11
C TYR A 80 5.28 -1.50 -1.52
N ALA A 81 6.60 -1.53 -1.73
CA ALA A 81 7.19 -1.91 -3.01
C ALA A 81 6.83 -3.36 -3.40
N LEU A 82 6.94 -4.29 -2.45
CA LEU A 82 6.59 -5.70 -2.65
C LEU A 82 5.11 -5.92 -2.96
N ASN A 83 4.23 -5.08 -2.41
CA ASN A 83 2.77 -5.17 -2.62
C ASN A 83 2.26 -4.16 -3.66
N THR A 84 3.15 -3.59 -4.48
CA THR A 84 2.79 -2.71 -5.60
C THR A 84 1.87 -1.54 -5.24
N VAL A 85 1.96 -1.04 -4.00
CA VAL A 85 1.13 0.07 -3.51
C VAL A 85 1.40 1.32 -4.34
N ASN A 86 0.33 2.03 -4.71
CA ASN A 86 0.44 3.28 -5.45
C ASN A 86 1.19 4.34 -4.63
N GLU A 87 2.23 4.95 -5.22
CA GLU A 87 3.06 5.99 -4.60
C GLU A 87 2.24 7.18 -4.09
N SER A 88 1.09 7.48 -4.72
CA SER A 88 0.18 8.55 -4.29
C SER A 88 -0.37 8.35 -2.88
N HIS A 89 -0.32 7.12 -2.34
CA HIS A 89 -0.83 6.76 -1.02
C HIS A 89 0.28 6.58 0.04
N TYR A 90 1.55 6.78 -0.32
CA TYR A 90 2.69 6.58 0.60
C TYR A 90 2.65 7.48 1.83
N TRP A 91 2.01 8.65 1.73
CA TRP A 91 1.82 9.59 2.84
C TRP A 91 1.01 8.98 4.02
N LEU A 92 0.13 7.99 3.76
CA LEU A 92 -0.59 7.27 4.82
C LEU A 92 0.39 6.47 5.70
N GLY A 93 1.39 5.84 5.08
CA GLY A 93 2.49 5.18 5.78
C GLY A 93 3.31 6.16 6.63
N THR A 94 3.56 7.38 6.12
CA THR A 94 4.21 8.45 6.88
C THR A 94 3.43 8.81 8.15
N ILE A 95 2.11 9.00 8.05
CA ILE A 95 1.25 9.30 9.20
C ILE A 95 1.31 8.15 10.21
N ALA A 96 1.23 6.91 9.76
CA ALA A 96 1.33 5.73 10.61
C ALA A 96 2.65 5.69 11.41
N ILE A 97 3.79 5.90 10.73
CA ILE A 97 5.11 5.93 11.38
C ILE A 97 5.14 7.02 12.47
N LEU A 98 4.65 8.21 12.17
CA LEU A 98 4.61 9.31 13.13
C LEU A 98 3.75 8.98 14.35
N LEU A 99 2.59 8.32 14.16
CA LEU A 99 1.74 7.86 15.27
C LEU A 99 2.46 6.83 16.16
N LEU A 100 3.15 5.85 15.57
CA LEU A 100 3.91 4.84 16.33
C LEU A 100 5.07 5.48 17.11
N ILE A 101 5.81 6.39 16.49
CA ILE A 101 6.89 7.13 17.14
C ILE A 101 6.32 7.95 18.31
N PHE A 102 5.21 8.64 18.10
CA PHE A 102 4.54 9.41 19.16
C PHE A 102 4.15 8.52 20.35
N VAL A 103 3.51 7.39 20.10
CA VAL A 103 3.11 6.43 21.14
C VAL A 103 4.33 5.88 21.89
N LEU A 104 5.37 5.44 21.16
CA LEU A 104 6.60 4.92 21.74
C LEU A 104 7.32 5.98 22.58
N TYR A 105 7.36 7.21 22.09
CA TYR A 105 7.97 8.33 22.77
C TYR A 105 7.23 8.64 24.07
N ARG A 106 5.91 8.86 24.01
CA ARG A 106 5.10 9.28 25.15
C ARG A 106 4.98 8.21 26.25
N ASN A 107 5.11 6.93 25.91
CA ASN A 107 4.98 5.83 26.87
C ASN A 107 6.30 5.26 27.38
N LYS A 108 7.41 5.39 26.63
CA LYS A 108 8.70 4.79 26.97
C LYS A 108 9.86 5.77 26.91
N LEU A 109 10.13 6.40 25.76
CA LEU A 109 11.38 7.14 25.56
C LEU A 109 11.42 8.48 26.29
N GLN A 110 10.27 9.10 26.53
CA GLN A 110 10.21 10.36 27.29
C GLN A 110 10.67 10.18 28.75
N PHE A 111 10.52 9.01 29.35
CA PHE A 111 10.89 8.75 30.75
C PHE A 111 12.38 8.54 30.98
N SER A 112 13.17 8.32 29.92
CA SER A 112 14.63 8.21 30.01
C SER A 112 15.36 9.53 29.78
N GLY A 113 14.63 10.65 29.73
CA GLY A 113 15.18 11.99 29.51
C GLY A 113 15.77 12.67 30.73
N TRP A 114 16.40 13.82 30.49
CA TRP A 114 16.95 14.69 31.53
C TRP A 114 15.86 15.53 32.20
N TYR A 115 14.72 15.73 31.54
CA TYR A 115 13.57 16.45 32.12
C TYR A 115 12.65 15.52 32.93
N LYS A 116 12.62 15.70 34.25
CA LYS A 116 11.74 14.98 35.19
C LYS A 116 10.65 15.90 35.78
N GLY A 117 9.91 16.58 34.91
CA GLY A 117 8.79 17.44 35.32
C GLY A 117 7.54 16.65 35.75
N LYS A 118 6.68 17.26 36.56
CA LYS A 118 5.37 16.69 36.99
C LYS A 118 4.40 16.40 35.83
N GLU A 119 4.67 16.95 34.64
CA GLU A 119 3.82 16.82 33.44
C GLU A 119 4.16 15.60 32.56
N VAL A 120 5.14 14.79 32.97
CA VAL A 120 5.50 13.56 32.26
C VAL A 120 4.59 12.42 32.73
N VAL A 121 3.42 12.31 32.11
CA VAL A 121 2.42 11.25 32.36
C VAL A 121 2.27 10.38 31.12
N LYS A 122 2.21 9.05 31.31
CA LYS A 122 1.97 8.09 30.24
C LYS A 122 0.59 8.31 29.62
N LEU A 123 0.42 7.93 28.35
CA LEU A 123 -0.91 7.85 27.76
C LEU A 123 -1.74 6.79 28.50
N PRO A 124 -3.05 7.01 28.68
CA PRO A 124 -3.95 5.95 29.10
C PRO A 124 -3.84 4.73 28.17
N LYS A 125 -4.01 3.53 28.73
CA LYS A 125 -3.90 2.27 27.99
C LYS A 125 -4.81 2.25 26.76
N ASN A 126 -6.05 2.72 26.90
CA ASN A 126 -7.03 2.73 25.82
C ASN A 126 -6.58 3.63 24.66
N VAL A 127 -6.14 4.86 24.96
CA VAL A 127 -5.63 5.81 23.94
C VAL A 127 -4.42 5.22 23.22
N THR A 128 -3.50 4.60 23.97
CA THR A 128 -2.33 3.92 23.40
C THR A 128 -2.74 2.83 22.41
N ILE A 129 -3.67 1.95 22.80
CA ILE A 129 -4.16 0.86 21.94
C ILE A 129 -4.85 1.42 20.70
N THR A 130 -5.73 2.42 20.85
CA THR A 130 -6.44 3.05 19.73
C THR A 130 -5.47 3.64 18.70
N LEU A 131 -4.42 4.36 19.15
CA LEU A 131 -3.43 4.94 18.25
C LEU A 131 -2.60 3.87 17.53
N ILE A 132 -2.25 2.77 18.22
CA ILE A 132 -1.54 1.64 17.58
C ILE A 132 -2.44 0.99 16.52
N ILE A 133 -3.71 0.70 16.84
CA ILE A 133 -4.65 0.11 15.88
C ILE A 133 -4.87 1.04 14.68
N SER A 134 -5.08 2.33 14.93
CA SER A 134 -5.24 3.32 13.85
C SER A 134 -4.00 3.41 12.98
N SER A 135 -2.80 3.37 13.56
CA SER A 135 -1.56 3.32 12.79
C SER A 135 -1.46 2.06 11.94
N LEU A 136 -1.82 0.88 12.48
CA LEU A 136 -1.82 -0.36 11.71
C LEU A 136 -2.84 -0.29 10.56
N LEU A 137 -4.01 0.29 10.81
CA LEU A 137 -5.01 0.52 9.77
C LEU A 137 -4.48 1.44 8.67
N PHE A 138 -3.81 2.54 9.01
CA PHE A 138 -3.18 3.42 8.02
C PHE A 138 -2.07 2.74 7.21
N ILE A 139 -1.35 1.77 7.79
CA ILE A 139 -0.37 0.98 7.04
C ILE A 139 -1.08 0.08 6.02
N LEU A 140 -2.23 -0.51 6.39
CA LEU A 140 -2.96 -1.46 5.56
C LEU A 140 -3.88 -0.80 4.53
N LEU A 141 -4.38 0.41 4.78
CA LEU A 141 -5.32 1.11 3.89
C LEU A 141 -4.83 1.24 2.43
N PRO A 142 -3.57 1.63 2.17
CA PRO A 142 -3.04 1.70 0.81
C PRO A 142 -3.08 0.38 0.04
N LEU A 143 -3.15 -0.78 0.73
CA LEU A 143 -3.29 -2.09 0.09
C LEU A 143 -4.68 -2.26 -0.56
N PHE A 144 -5.69 -1.51 -0.07
CA PHE A 144 -7.06 -1.57 -0.59
C PHE A 144 -7.30 -0.52 -1.69
N THR A 145 -6.59 0.61 -1.67
CA THR A 145 -6.60 1.59 -2.75
C THR A 145 -5.69 1.10 -3.87
N ARG A 146 -6.17 0.07 -4.58
CA ARG A 146 -5.48 -0.58 -5.69
C ARG A 146 -5.16 0.44 -6.80
N GLY A 147 -3.96 0.36 -7.36
CA GLY A 147 -3.63 1.10 -8.59
C GLY A 147 -4.45 0.59 -9.78
N ASP A 148 -4.39 1.29 -10.90
CA ASP A 148 -5.03 0.82 -12.14
C ASP A 148 -4.49 -0.58 -12.49
N ASP A 149 -5.38 -1.52 -12.82
CA ASP A 149 -4.98 -2.91 -13.07
C ASP A 149 -4.03 -3.00 -14.26
N HIS A 150 -4.21 -2.16 -15.30
CA HIS A 150 -3.29 -2.09 -16.42
C HIS A 150 -1.88 -1.65 -15.98
N GLU A 151 -1.76 -0.65 -15.10
CA GLU A 151 -0.46 -0.20 -14.61
C GLU A 151 0.26 -1.29 -13.80
N GLN A 152 -0.49 -2.01 -12.95
CA GLN A 152 0.07 -3.11 -12.15
C GLN A 152 0.53 -4.27 -13.05
N ILE A 153 -0.30 -4.66 -14.02
CA ILE A 153 0.04 -5.70 -15.00
C ILE A 153 1.26 -5.27 -15.82
N ALA A 154 1.28 -4.04 -16.33
CA ALA A 154 2.41 -3.50 -17.08
C ALA A 154 3.70 -3.56 -16.26
N ARG A 155 3.65 -3.25 -14.97
CA ARG A 155 4.80 -3.35 -14.07
C ARG A 155 5.27 -4.79 -13.88
N VAL A 156 4.37 -5.75 -13.73
CA VAL A 156 4.72 -7.19 -13.67
C VAL A 156 5.43 -7.61 -14.95
N ILE A 157 4.99 -7.13 -16.11
CA ILE A 157 5.62 -7.41 -17.40
C ILE A 157 7.03 -6.77 -17.45
N HIS A 158 7.14 -5.47 -17.16
CA HIS A 158 8.45 -4.78 -17.15
C HIS A 158 9.47 -5.39 -16.17
N ASN A 159 9.01 -5.96 -15.05
CA ASN A 159 9.89 -6.60 -14.06
C ASN A 159 10.39 -7.98 -14.49
N ASN A 160 9.60 -8.71 -15.29
CA ASN A 160 9.95 -10.06 -15.73
C ASN A 160 10.70 -10.08 -17.07
N TRP A 161 10.48 -9.07 -17.92
CA TRP A 161 11.10 -8.96 -19.23
C TRP A 161 11.72 -7.58 -19.43
N ASN A 162 12.99 -7.56 -19.83
CA ASN A 162 13.71 -6.33 -20.12
C ASN A 162 13.22 -5.72 -21.44
N SER A 163 13.02 -4.41 -21.46
CA SER A 163 12.71 -3.64 -22.68
C SER A 163 11.52 -4.21 -23.48
N VAL A 164 10.33 -4.11 -22.89
CA VAL A 164 9.08 -4.55 -23.51
C VAL A 164 8.27 -3.38 -24.07
N TYR A 165 7.59 -3.61 -25.20
CA TYR A 165 6.57 -2.74 -25.73
C TYR A 165 5.20 -3.42 -25.59
N ILE A 166 4.42 -2.96 -24.60
CA ILE A 166 3.09 -3.51 -24.33
C ILE A 166 2.10 -2.95 -25.34
N GLU A 167 1.45 -3.84 -26.08
CA GLU A 167 0.49 -3.48 -27.12
C GLU A 167 -0.91 -3.38 -26.56
N HIS A 168 -1.31 -4.42 -25.80
CA HIS A 168 -2.64 -4.51 -25.23
C HIS A 168 -2.64 -5.27 -23.92
N ILE A 169 -3.44 -4.80 -22.97
CA ILE A 169 -3.77 -5.52 -21.75
C ILE A 169 -5.28 -5.65 -21.69
N GLU A 170 -5.77 -6.88 -21.60
CA GLU A 170 -7.19 -7.17 -21.45
C GLU A 170 -7.44 -7.78 -20.07
N VAL A 171 -8.28 -7.12 -19.27
CA VAL A 171 -8.79 -7.68 -18.02
C VAL A 171 -10.07 -8.45 -18.33
N ILE A 172 -10.00 -9.78 -18.23
CA ILE A 172 -11.07 -10.71 -18.64
C ILE A 172 -12.13 -10.78 -17.53
N GLU A 173 -11.67 -10.81 -16.28
CA GLU A 173 -12.47 -10.80 -15.05
C GLU A 173 -11.73 -9.98 -13.99
N ASP A 174 -12.34 -9.70 -12.85
CA ASP A 174 -11.75 -8.92 -11.75
C ASP A 174 -10.35 -9.41 -11.29
N ASN A 175 -10.04 -10.68 -11.55
CA ASN A 175 -8.79 -11.32 -11.15
C ASN A 175 -8.02 -12.02 -12.29
N LYS A 176 -8.40 -11.85 -13.56
CA LYS A 176 -7.76 -12.54 -14.69
C LYS A 176 -7.46 -11.57 -15.81
N SER A 177 -6.28 -11.69 -16.41
CA SER A 177 -5.87 -10.83 -17.50
C SER A 177 -4.96 -11.54 -18.48
N VAL A 178 -5.05 -11.14 -19.74
CA VAL A 178 -4.07 -11.45 -20.76
C VAL A 178 -3.40 -10.15 -21.21
N ALA A 179 -2.10 -10.21 -21.47
CA ALA A 179 -1.34 -9.11 -22.04
C ALA A 179 -0.55 -9.58 -23.27
N PHE A 180 -0.50 -8.71 -24.27
CA PHE A 180 0.24 -8.90 -25.51
C PHE A 180 1.34 -7.84 -25.57
N PHE A 181 2.58 -8.27 -25.82
CA PHE A 181 3.72 -7.36 -25.92
C PHE A 181 4.83 -7.92 -26.80
N HIS A 182 5.69 -7.03 -27.28
CA HIS A 182 6.92 -7.39 -27.96
C HIS A 182 8.13 -7.25 -27.03
N THR A 183 9.07 -8.19 -27.13
CA THR A 183 10.40 -8.04 -26.53
C THR A 183 11.31 -7.20 -27.41
N ALA A 184 12.45 -6.75 -26.88
CA ALA A 184 13.45 -6.02 -27.66
C ALA A 184 13.99 -6.80 -28.88
N ASP A 185 13.91 -8.13 -28.84
CA ASP A 185 14.34 -9.02 -29.93
C ASP A 185 13.26 -9.17 -31.01
N GLY A 186 12.08 -8.55 -30.83
CA GLY A 186 10.95 -8.61 -31.76
C GLY A 186 10.08 -9.84 -31.58
N GLU A 187 10.29 -10.65 -30.54
CA GLU A 187 9.39 -11.77 -30.24
C GLU A 187 8.06 -11.24 -29.71
N GLU A 188 6.96 -11.70 -30.30
CA GLU A 188 5.63 -11.48 -29.75
C GLU A 188 5.38 -12.45 -28.60
N ARG A 189 4.95 -11.92 -27.47
CA ARG A 189 4.59 -12.69 -26.27
C ARG A 189 3.16 -12.43 -25.84
N GLU A 190 2.58 -13.50 -25.34
CA GLU A 190 1.29 -13.54 -24.70
C GLU A 190 1.45 -14.06 -23.27
N VAL A 191 1.04 -13.23 -22.30
CA VAL A 191 1.18 -13.57 -20.89
C VAL A 191 -0.18 -13.53 -20.21
N TYR A 192 -0.48 -14.61 -19.49
CA TYR A 192 -1.66 -14.75 -18.65
C TYR A 192 -1.30 -14.45 -17.21
N LEU A 193 -2.08 -13.56 -16.61
CA LEU A 193 -1.90 -13.10 -15.26
C LEU A 193 -3.15 -13.39 -14.44
N GLU A 194 -2.94 -13.83 -13.20
CA GLU A 194 -4.01 -13.93 -12.20
C GLU A 194 -3.69 -13.00 -11.03
N LYS A 195 -4.74 -12.37 -10.53
CA LYS A 195 -4.67 -11.43 -9.43
C LYS A 195 -4.77 -12.19 -8.12
N SER A 196 -3.73 -12.06 -7.31
CA SER A 196 -3.77 -12.44 -5.90
C SER A 196 -4.39 -11.33 -5.05
N LEU A 197 -4.44 -11.51 -3.72
CA LEU A 197 -4.93 -10.48 -2.80
C LEU A 197 -4.21 -9.13 -2.97
N PHE A 198 -2.92 -9.13 -3.31
CA PHE A 198 -2.06 -7.95 -3.28
C PHE A 198 -1.33 -7.62 -4.58
N SER A 199 -1.26 -8.55 -5.54
CA SER A 199 -0.52 -8.34 -6.78
C SER A 199 -1.00 -9.25 -7.91
N TRP A 200 -0.75 -8.81 -9.14
CA TRP A 200 -0.84 -9.67 -10.31
C TRP A 200 0.38 -10.59 -10.38
N LYS A 201 0.17 -11.84 -10.79
CA LYS A 201 1.22 -12.84 -10.96
C LYS A 201 1.10 -13.46 -12.34
N ASN A 202 2.24 -13.56 -13.04
CA ASN A 202 2.33 -14.35 -14.26
C ASN A 202 2.09 -15.83 -13.92
N ILE A 203 1.12 -16.46 -14.60
CA ILE A 203 0.86 -17.90 -14.54
C ILE A 203 1.40 -18.61 -15.77
N ARG A 204 1.28 -18.02 -16.96
CA ARG A 204 1.69 -18.63 -18.21
C ARG A 204 2.22 -17.58 -19.18
N ASP A 205 3.33 -17.91 -19.83
CA ASP A 205 4.00 -17.12 -20.85
C ASP A 205 4.12 -17.98 -22.12
N LEU A 206 3.61 -17.47 -23.24
CA LEU A 206 3.64 -18.10 -24.54
C LEU A 206 4.31 -17.17 -25.56
N THR A 207 5.27 -17.69 -26.30
CA THR A 207 5.81 -17.01 -27.47
C THR A 207 4.95 -17.35 -28.68
N PHE A 208 4.48 -16.31 -29.39
CA PHE A 208 3.73 -16.48 -30.63
C PHE A 208 4.68 -16.38 -31.83
N ILE A 209 4.64 -17.38 -32.71
CA ILE A 209 5.42 -17.41 -33.94
C ILE A 209 4.45 -17.31 -35.12
N ARG A 210 4.54 -16.21 -35.87
CA ARG A 210 3.65 -15.94 -37.02
C ARG A 210 3.96 -16.80 -38.25
N GLU A 211 5.13 -17.45 -38.31
CA GLU A 211 5.57 -18.17 -39.50
C GLU A 211 4.57 -19.27 -39.92
N GLY A 212 4.17 -19.22 -41.19
CA GLY A 212 3.25 -20.21 -41.77
C GLY A 212 1.77 -19.89 -41.68
N ILE A 213 1.37 -18.76 -41.06
CA ILE A 213 -0.04 -18.33 -41.04
C ILE A 213 -0.36 -17.57 -42.33
N THR A 214 -1.11 -18.21 -43.22
CA THR A 214 -1.56 -17.64 -44.50
C THR A 214 -3.04 -17.23 -44.50
N LYS A 215 -3.80 -17.64 -43.48
CA LYS A 215 -5.23 -17.34 -43.35
C LYS A 215 -5.44 -15.97 -42.69
N PRO A 216 -6.53 -15.25 -43.03
CA PRO A 216 -6.86 -13.96 -42.42
C PRO A 216 -7.23 -14.08 -40.93
N ILE A 217 -7.59 -15.29 -40.49
CA ILE A 217 -7.94 -15.63 -39.11
C ILE A 217 -7.10 -16.81 -38.65
N HIS A 218 -6.61 -16.74 -37.40
CA HIS A 218 -5.96 -17.84 -36.71
C HIS A 218 -6.57 -18.03 -35.32
N LEU A 219 -6.84 -19.28 -34.96
CA LEU A 219 -7.36 -19.65 -33.66
C LEU A 219 -6.30 -20.43 -32.89
N SER A 220 -6.04 -19.99 -31.67
CA SER A 220 -5.18 -20.71 -30.74
C SER A 220 -6.03 -21.24 -29.60
N PHE A 221 -6.02 -22.55 -29.42
CA PHE A 221 -6.72 -23.24 -28.35
C PHE A 221 -5.73 -23.59 -27.25
N SER A 222 -6.10 -23.30 -26.01
CA SER A 222 -5.30 -23.73 -24.88
C SER A 222 -6.19 -24.02 -23.68
N ASN A 223 -5.80 -25.00 -22.87
CA ASN A 223 -6.42 -25.20 -21.57
C ASN A 223 -6.28 -23.91 -20.76
N SER A 224 -7.33 -23.52 -20.06
CA SER A 224 -7.30 -22.32 -19.23
C SER A 224 -6.14 -22.41 -18.22
N PRO A 225 -5.28 -21.39 -18.15
CA PRO A 225 -4.19 -21.38 -17.18
C PRO A 225 -4.68 -21.03 -15.77
N TYR A 226 -5.97 -20.69 -15.59
CA TYR A 226 -6.48 -20.16 -14.33
C TYR A 226 -6.90 -21.24 -13.35
N THR A 227 -6.84 -20.91 -12.06
CA THR A 227 -7.19 -21.84 -11.00
C THR A 227 -8.69 -22.18 -11.03
N ASN A 228 -9.04 -23.46 -10.93
CA ASN A 228 -10.43 -23.99 -10.99
C ASN A 228 -11.10 -23.90 -12.37
N GLU A 229 -10.31 -23.92 -13.46
CA GLU A 229 -10.81 -23.90 -14.84
C GLU A 229 -10.33 -25.11 -15.65
N GLU A 230 -10.31 -26.29 -15.04
CA GLU A 230 -9.73 -27.50 -15.64
C GLU A 230 -10.46 -27.94 -16.93
N ASP A 231 -11.77 -27.72 -17.01
CA ASP A 231 -12.61 -28.09 -18.16
C ASP A 231 -12.87 -26.93 -19.14
N ILE A 232 -12.27 -25.76 -18.88
CA ILE A 232 -12.46 -24.56 -19.70
C ILE A 232 -11.29 -24.38 -20.64
N HIS A 233 -11.61 -24.15 -21.91
CA HIS A 233 -10.65 -23.78 -22.93
C HIS A 233 -10.69 -22.29 -23.16
N LEU A 234 -9.50 -21.72 -23.20
CA LEU A 234 -9.29 -20.37 -23.65
C LEU A 234 -9.02 -20.42 -25.16
N VAL A 235 -9.81 -19.65 -25.90
CA VAL A 235 -9.64 -19.49 -27.33
C VAL A 235 -9.23 -18.06 -27.62
N LEU A 236 -8.04 -17.93 -28.19
CA LEU A 236 -7.56 -16.68 -28.74
C LEU A 236 -7.81 -16.67 -30.24
N LEU A 237 -8.65 -15.74 -30.67
CA LEU A 237 -8.93 -15.42 -32.06
C LEU A 237 -8.02 -14.27 -32.49
N ARG A 238 -7.09 -14.52 -33.41
CA ARG A 238 -6.22 -13.50 -34.03
C ARG A 238 -6.70 -13.23 -35.45
N VAL A 239 -6.83 -11.96 -35.79
CA VAL A 239 -7.33 -11.50 -37.08
C VAL A 239 -6.29 -10.57 -37.70
N PHE A 240 -5.72 -11.02 -38.81
CA PHE A 240 -4.64 -10.33 -39.54
C PHE A 240 -5.16 -9.52 -40.73
N ASP A 241 -6.43 -9.68 -41.08
CA ASP A 241 -7.08 -8.90 -42.13
C ASP A 241 -7.80 -7.69 -41.53
N LYS A 242 -7.36 -6.50 -41.91
CA LYS A 242 -7.89 -5.22 -41.41
C LYS A 242 -9.34 -4.99 -41.82
N GLU A 243 -9.81 -5.64 -42.89
CA GLU A 243 -11.20 -5.51 -43.35
C GLU A 243 -12.17 -6.21 -42.41
N ILE A 244 -11.73 -7.24 -41.68
CA ILE A 244 -12.55 -7.98 -40.73
C ILE A 244 -12.72 -7.14 -39.46
N ASP A 245 -13.97 -6.95 -39.02
CA ASP A 245 -14.31 -6.18 -37.82
C ASP A 245 -15.07 -7.00 -36.77
N ARG A 246 -15.76 -8.04 -37.22
CA ARG A 246 -16.58 -8.89 -36.38
C ARG A 246 -16.42 -10.35 -36.79
N VAL A 247 -16.44 -11.24 -35.81
CA VAL A 247 -16.48 -12.68 -36.05
C VAL A 247 -17.66 -13.27 -35.26
N GLU A 248 -18.44 -14.12 -35.92
CA GLU A 248 -19.49 -14.92 -35.30
C GLU A 248 -19.07 -16.38 -35.34
N ILE A 249 -19.37 -17.09 -34.25
CA ILE A 249 -19.20 -18.53 -34.13
C ILE A 249 -20.58 -19.14 -34.17
N VAL A 250 -20.80 -20.04 -35.13
CA VAL A 250 -22.09 -20.63 -35.44
C VAL A 250 -22.01 -22.14 -35.31
N LYS A 251 -22.86 -22.76 -34.49
CA LYS A 251 -22.97 -24.22 -34.37
C LYS A 251 -24.39 -24.62 -34.75
N GLU A 252 -24.52 -25.59 -35.66
CA GLU A 252 -25.82 -26.09 -36.15
C GLU A 252 -26.79 -25.00 -36.67
N GLY A 253 -26.24 -23.90 -37.22
CA GLY A 253 -27.03 -22.78 -37.73
C GLY A 253 -27.45 -21.74 -36.68
N GLU A 254 -27.09 -21.94 -35.41
CA GLU A 254 -27.30 -20.98 -34.34
C GLU A 254 -26.01 -20.23 -33.98
N THR A 255 -26.07 -18.91 -33.85
CA THR A 255 -24.94 -18.11 -33.39
C THR A 255 -24.72 -18.33 -31.90
N ILE A 256 -23.70 -19.11 -31.55
CA ILE A 256 -23.33 -19.35 -30.15
C ILE A 256 -22.53 -18.18 -29.58
N HIS A 257 -21.72 -17.51 -30.42
CA HIS A 257 -20.97 -16.34 -29.99
C HIS A 257 -20.83 -15.26 -31.07
N LYS A 258 -20.78 -14.00 -30.63
CA LYS A 258 -20.60 -12.83 -31.48
C LYS A 258 -19.55 -11.91 -30.86
N TYR A 259 -18.46 -11.69 -31.58
CA TYR A 259 -17.31 -10.93 -31.09
C TYR A 259 -17.10 -9.67 -31.90
N GLN A 260 -17.19 -8.53 -31.22
CA GLN A 260 -16.59 -7.31 -31.69
C GLN A 260 -15.08 -7.41 -31.44
N LEU A 261 -14.28 -7.38 -32.50
CA LEU A 261 -12.84 -7.55 -32.37
C LEU A 261 -12.22 -6.30 -31.73
N ARG A 262 -11.21 -6.52 -30.89
CA ARG A 262 -10.42 -5.44 -30.29
C ARG A 262 -9.16 -5.23 -31.11
N SER A 263 -8.75 -3.98 -31.27
CA SER A 263 -7.49 -3.67 -31.95
C SER A 263 -6.33 -3.99 -31.01
N LYS A 264 -5.38 -4.79 -31.48
CA LYS A 264 -4.11 -5.07 -30.79
C LYS A 264 -3.08 -4.02 -31.19
N ASP A 265 -2.98 -3.75 -32.49
CA ASP A 265 -2.18 -2.67 -33.08
C ASP A 265 -2.88 -2.11 -34.33
N SER A 266 -2.14 -1.43 -35.22
CA SER A 266 -2.68 -0.85 -36.45
C SER A 266 -3.05 -1.86 -37.55
N GLU A 267 -2.67 -3.12 -37.38
CA GLU A 267 -2.80 -4.18 -38.40
C GLU A 267 -3.54 -5.41 -37.91
N GLU A 268 -3.51 -5.68 -36.60
CA GLU A 268 -4.05 -6.87 -36.00
C GLU A 268 -5.21 -6.54 -35.06
N LYS A 269 -6.23 -7.39 -35.15
CA LYS A 269 -7.32 -7.42 -34.17
C LYS A 269 -7.34 -8.78 -33.50
N PHE A 270 -7.94 -8.82 -32.31
CA PHE A 270 -8.09 -10.06 -31.59
C PHE A 270 -9.44 -10.16 -30.88
N GLY A 271 -9.86 -11.38 -30.61
CA GLY A 271 -10.94 -11.73 -29.72
C GLY A 271 -10.44 -12.76 -28.72
N LEU A 272 -10.86 -12.63 -27.47
CA LEU A 272 -10.54 -13.62 -26.44
C LEU A 272 -11.83 -14.10 -25.81
N PHE A 273 -11.96 -15.42 -25.68
CA PHE A 273 -13.13 -16.00 -25.05
C PHE A 273 -12.83 -17.35 -24.41
N ARG A 274 -13.76 -17.77 -23.56
CA ARG A 274 -13.70 -18.98 -22.75
C ARG A 274 -14.89 -19.86 -23.12
N THR A 275 -14.66 -21.15 -23.24
CA THR A 275 -15.67 -22.13 -23.65
C THR A 275 -15.42 -23.47 -22.99
N GLU A 276 -16.40 -24.36 -23.05
CA GLU A 276 -16.21 -25.79 -22.80
C GLU A 276 -15.85 -26.46 -24.13
N ILE A 277 -14.93 -27.44 -24.11
CA ILE A 277 -14.26 -28.04 -25.29
C ILE A 277 -15.19 -28.29 -26.47
N ASP A 278 -16.35 -28.90 -26.21
CA ASP A 278 -17.11 -29.61 -27.24
C ASP A 278 -17.86 -28.67 -28.21
N ASP A 279 -18.01 -27.38 -27.86
CA ASP A 279 -18.82 -26.46 -28.67
C ASP A 279 -18.08 -25.76 -29.80
N ILE A 280 -16.76 -25.59 -29.71
CA ILE A 280 -16.03 -24.82 -30.74
C ILE A 280 -15.48 -25.70 -31.87
N TYR A 281 -15.07 -26.93 -31.59
CA TYR A 281 -14.46 -27.78 -32.63
C TYR A 281 -15.44 -28.14 -33.76
N GLU A 282 -16.74 -28.05 -33.49
CA GLU A 282 -17.81 -28.30 -34.47
C GLU A 282 -18.42 -27.02 -35.04
N ALA A 283 -17.96 -25.85 -34.59
CA ALA A 283 -18.54 -24.58 -34.99
C ALA A 283 -17.90 -23.99 -36.27
N GLU A 284 -18.69 -23.25 -37.02
CA GLU A 284 -18.28 -22.48 -38.19
C GLU A 284 -17.95 -21.03 -37.79
N PHE A 285 -16.88 -20.47 -38.38
CA PHE A 285 -16.44 -19.10 -38.12
C PHE A 285 -16.79 -18.20 -39.29
N ILE A 286 -17.72 -17.26 -39.06
CA ILE A 286 -18.14 -16.30 -40.07
C ILE A 286 -17.56 -14.94 -39.72
N ALA A 287 -16.70 -14.42 -40.59
CA ALA A 287 -16.08 -13.12 -40.42
C ALA A 287 -16.76 -12.07 -41.30
N TYR A 288 -17.04 -10.92 -40.69
CA TYR A 288 -17.72 -9.79 -41.32
C TYR A 288 -16.83 -8.57 -41.33
N ASN A 289 -16.94 -7.78 -42.41
CA ASN A 289 -16.38 -6.45 -42.45
C ASN A 289 -17.26 -5.41 -41.74
N SER A 290 -16.80 -4.16 -41.70
CA SER A 290 -17.51 -3.04 -41.06
C SER A 290 -18.89 -2.72 -41.70
N ALA A 291 -19.11 -3.11 -42.96
CA ALA A 291 -20.40 -2.98 -43.64
C ALA A 291 -21.35 -4.16 -43.36
N GLY A 292 -20.89 -5.18 -42.63
CA GLY A 292 -21.65 -6.39 -42.33
C GLY A 292 -21.66 -7.43 -43.44
N ALA A 293 -20.81 -7.30 -44.46
CA ALA A 293 -20.65 -8.32 -45.49
C ALA A 293 -19.70 -9.43 -45.01
N ILE A 294 -20.00 -10.68 -45.37
CA ILE A 294 -19.15 -11.84 -45.09
C ILE A 294 -17.91 -11.75 -45.98
N VAL A 295 -16.73 -11.77 -45.37
CA VAL A 295 -15.43 -11.72 -46.07
C VAL A 295 -14.62 -12.98 -45.89
N PHE A 296 -14.93 -13.78 -44.87
CA PHE A 296 -14.29 -15.06 -44.62
C PHE A 296 -15.27 -16.02 -43.95
N ASN A 297 -15.21 -17.28 -44.35
CA ASN A 297 -15.98 -18.36 -43.74
C ASN A 297 -15.13 -19.64 -43.76
N ASP A 298 -14.95 -20.27 -42.61
CA ASP A 298 -14.12 -21.47 -42.46
C ASP A 298 -14.64 -22.34 -41.32
N GLN A 299 -14.38 -23.63 -41.42
CA GLN A 299 -14.60 -24.58 -40.33
C GLN A 299 -13.23 -25.03 -39.80
N PRO A 300 -13.03 -25.06 -38.47
CA PRO A 300 -11.78 -25.53 -37.89
C PRO A 300 -11.58 -26.98 -38.31
N LEU A 301 -10.37 -27.33 -38.75
CA LEU A 301 -10.05 -28.72 -38.98
C LEU A 301 -10.11 -29.45 -37.62
N PRO A 302 -10.77 -30.62 -37.53
CA PRO A 302 -10.80 -31.38 -36.28
C PRO A 302 -9.37 -31.68 -35.85
N VAL A 303 -9.05 -31.33 -34.60
CA VAL A 303 -7.75 -31.65 -34.00
C VAL A 303 -7.76 -33.14 -33.70
N ASN A 304 -7.04 -33.92 -34.50
CA ASN A 304 -6.81 -35.36 -34.25
C ASN A 304 -5.83 -35.57 -33.09
#